data_AF-A0A1I4H6X3-F1
#
_entry.id   AF-A0A1I4H6X3-F1
#
_cell.length_a   1.000
_cell.length_b   1.000
_cell.length_c   1.000
_cell.angle_alpha   90.00
_cell.angle_beta   90.00
_cell.angle_gamma   90.00
#
_symmetry.space_group_name_H-M   'P 1'
#
loop_
_entity.id
_entity.type
_entity.pdbx_description
1 polymer ?
#
loop_
_entity_poly.entity_id
_entity_poly.type
_entity_poly.pdbx_seq_one_letter_code
_entity_poly.pdbx_strand_id
1 'polypeptide(L)'
;MGQMYLHRFAYRDGVAKAEIDAAWAEAMRTFAKSGNWGGVERGITHHKTYGTSWGGYVLFEADDPEALARYQAYQLQHYAHAVEITIEPLYDMDSALADAIGSWR
;
A
#
# COMPACT_ATOMS: atom_id res chain seq x y z
N MET A 1 4.47 -16.60 -6.68
CA MET A 1 4.59 -15.67 -5.54
C MET A 1 4.94 -14.32 -6.13
N GLY A 2 4.08 -13.34 -5.92
CA GLY A 2 4.31 -11.97 -6.33
C GLY A 2 5.28 -11.25 -5.39
N GLN A 3 5.57 -9.99 -5.70
CA GLN A 3 6.39 -9.11 -4.88
C GLN A 3 5.52 -8.51 -3.75
N MET A 4 5.97 -8.65 -2.51
CA MET A 4 5.34 -7.99 -1.36
C MET A 4 5.71 -6.51 -1.31
N TYR A 5 4.76 -5.67 -0.93
CA TYR A 5 4.95 -4.23 -0.77
C TYR A 5 4.39 -3.74 0.57
N LEU A 6 5.10 -2.78 1.16
CA LEU A 6 4.61 -1.95 2.25
C LEU A 6 4.14 -0.61 1.69
N HIS A 7 2.86 -0.34 1.82
CA HIS A 7 2.27 0.95 1.50
C HIS A 7 2.00 1.71 2.81
N ARG A 8 2.72 2.80 3.04
CA ARG A 8 2.47 3.74 4.13
C ARG A 8 1.68 4.94 3.62
N PHE A 9 0.62 5.28 4.35
CA PHE A 9 -0.16 6.50 4.16
C PHE A 9 -0.16 7.31 5.45
N ALA A 10 0.14 8.61 5.38
CA ALA A 10 0.13 9.50 6.54
C ALA A 10 -0.75 10.72 6.24
N TYR A 11 -1.62 11.13 7.16
CA TYR A 11 -2.43 12.33 6.95
C TYR A 11 -1.52 13.55 6.79
N ARG A 12 -1.81 14.39 5.79
CA ARG A 12 -1.05 15.62 5.57
C ARG A 12 -1.36 16.64 6.67
N ASP A 13 -0.35 17.43 7.02
CA ASP A 13 -0.53 18.58 7.88
C ASP A 13 -1.50 19.59 7.25
N GLY A 14 -2.43 20.10 8.06
CA GLY A 14 -3.40 21.12 7.63
C GLY A 14 -4.59 20.62 6.82
N VAL A 15 -4.68 19.32 6.51
CA VAL A 15 -5.88 18.74 5.88
C VAL A 15 -7.06 18.75 6.86
N ALA A 16 -8.23 19.15 6.38
CA ALA A 16 -9.41 19.19 7.21
C ALA A 16 -9.90 17.77 7.53
N LYS A 17 -10.42 17.55 8.75
CA LYS A 17 -10.99 16.26 9.15
C LYS A 17 -12.05 15.75 8.15
N ALA A 18 -12.88 16.64 7.61
CA ALA A 18 -13.91 16.28 6.63
C ALA A 18 -13.32 15.68 5.34
N GLU A 19 -12.14 16.14 4.90
CA GLU A 19 -11.45 15.60 3.72
C GLU A 19 -10.88 14.21 4.01
N ILE A 20 -10.30 14.00 5.20
CA ILE A 20 -9.85 12.68 5.66
C ILE A 20 -11.02 11.70 5.72
N ASP A 21 -12.15 12.12 6.30
CA ASP A 21 -13.35 11.27 6.40
C ASP A 21 -13.92 10.94 5.01
N ALA A 22 -13.89 11.89 4.08
CA ALA A 22 -14.32 11.67 2.69
C ALA A 22 -13.38 10.69 1.96
N ALA A 23 -12.07 10.81 2.13
CA ALA A 23 -11.08 9.91 1.56
C ALA A 23 -11.26 8.48 2.11
N TRP A 24 -11.50 8.33 3.41
CA TRP A 24 -11.82 7.03 4.01
C TRP A 24 -13.12 6.44 3.50
N ALA A 25 -14.16 7.25 3.31
CA ALA A 25 -15.43 6.79 2.76
C ALA A 25 -15.24 6.23 1.33
N GLU A 26 -14.41 6.88 0.50
CA GLU A 26 -14.04 6.36 -0.81
C GLU A 26 -13.22 5.07 -0.69
N ALA A 27 -12.19 5.05 0.16
CA ALA A 27 -11.35 3.89 0.38
C ALA A 27 -12.16 2.65 0.80
N MET A 28 -13.14 2.81 1.70
CA MET A 28 -14.01 1.71 2.13
C MET A 28 -14.91 1.21 1.00
N ARG A 29 -15.42 2.09 0.14
CA ARG A 29 -16.18 1.68 -1.07
C ARG A 29 -15.29 0.90 -2.04
N THR A 30 -14.07 1.38 -2.25
CA THR A 30 -13.10 0.75 -3.14
C THR A 30 -12.70 -0.63 -2.65
N PHE A 31 -12.42 -0.76 -1.36
CA PHE A 31 -12.09 -2.03 -0.73
C PHE A 31 -13.26 -3.02 -0.81
N ALA A 32 -14.49 -2.59 -0.53
CA ALA A 32 -15.66 -3.44 -0.63
C ALA A 32 -15.89 -3.99 -2.06
N LYS A 33 -15.47 -3.27 -3.10
CA LYS A 33 -15.60 -3.68 -4.51
C LYS A 33 -14.48 -4.59 -4.99
N SER A 34 -13.23 -4.26 -4.64
CA SER A 34 -12.03 -4.86 -5.24
C SER A 34 -11.22 -5.74 -4.30
N GLY A 35 -11.54 -5.73 -3.00
CA GLY A 35 -10.75 -6.41 -1.97
C GLY A 35 -9.39 -5.76 -1.69
N ASN A 36 -9.10 -4.59 -2.26
CA ASN A 36 -7.88 -3.83 -1.97
C ASN A 36 -8.13 -2.32 -2.03
N TRP A 37 -7.16 -1.53 -1.56
CA TRP A 37 -7.30 -0.07 -1.46
C TRP A 37 -7.08 0.68 -2.77
N GLY A 38 -6.67 0.00 -3.85
CA GLY A 38 -6.35 0.61 -5.15
C GLY A 38 -7.33 0.30 -6.27
N GLY A 39 -8.46 -0.36 -5.97
CA GLY A 39 -9.53 -0.58 -6.95
C GLY A 39 -9.16 -1.55 -8.07
N VAL A 40 -8.11 -2.35 -7.90
CA VAL A 40 -7.61 -3.25 -8.94
C VAL A 40 -8.23 -4.64 -8.77
N GLU A 41 -8.93 -5.17 -9.77
CA GLU A 41 -9.66 -6.45 -9.64
C GLU A 41 -8.75 -7.68 -9.63
N ARG A 42 -7.58 -7.62 -10.28
CA ARG A 42 -6.65 -8.74 -10.43
C ARG A 42 -5.20 -8.28 -10.34
N GLY A 43 -4.37 -9.14 -9.79
CA GLY A 43 -2.92 -8.95 -9.68
C GLY A 43 -2.45 -8.11 -8.48
N ILE A 44 -3.39 -7.71 -7.62
CA ILE A 44 -3.12 -7.16 -6.28
C ILE A 44 -3.87 -8.00 -5.25
N THR A 45 -3.13 -8.55 -4.29
CA THR A 45 -3.69 -9.24 -3.13
C THR A 45 -3.45 -8.41 -1.88
N HIS A 46 -4.51 -7.97 -1.21
CA HIS A 46 -4.41 -7.34 0.10
C HIS A 46 -4.15 -8.40 1.17
N HIS A 47 -3.18 -8.15 2.04
CA HIS A 47 -2.84 -9.05 3.15
C HIS A 47 -3.25 -8.47 4.50
N LYS A 48 -2.97 -7.17 4.74
CA LYS A 48 -3.28 -6.54 6.03
C LYS A 48 -3.35 -5.03 5.92
N THR A 49 -4.20 -4.41 6.75
CA THR A 49 -4.18 -2.97 7.02
C THR A 49 -3.96 -2.74 8.50
N TYR A 50 -3.13 -1.77 8.83
CA TYR A 50 -2.95 -1.27 10.18
C TYR A 50 -3.20 0.24 10.19
N GLY A 51 -4.32 0.67 10.75
CA GLY A 51 -4.70 2.07 10.87
C GLY A 51 -4.41 2.64 12.26
N THR A 52 -4.09 3.93 12.30
CA THR A 52 -3.73 4.70 13.50
C THR A 52 -4.32 6.12 13.42
N SER A 53 -4.09 6.95 14.45
CA SER A 53 -4.53 8.35 14.46
C SER A 53 -3.80 9.24 13.45
N TRP A 54 -2.60 8.88 13.01
CA TRP A 54 -1.80 9.68 12.07
C TRP A 54 -1.85 9.17 10.63
N GLY A 55 -2.48 8.01 10.39
CA GLY A 55 -2.44 7.31 9.11
C GLY A 55 -2.31 5.81 9.32
N GLY A 56 -1.45 5.13 8.56
CA GLY A 56 -1.25 3.70 8.74
C GLY A 56 -0.40 3.03 7.66
N TYR A 57 -0.50 1.70 7.65
CA TYR A 57 0.22 0.82 6.73
C TYR A 57 -0.72 -0.18 6.08
N VAL A 58 -0.39 -0.58 4.86
CA VAL A 58 -1.02 -1.65 4.09
C VAL A 58 0.07 -2.60 3.64
N LEU A 59 -0.12 -3.88 3.91
CA LEU A 59 0.67 -4.96 3.35
C LEU A 59 -0.12 -5.57 2.19
N PHE A 60 0.48 -5.62 1.01
CA PHE A 60 -0.12 -6.24 -0.17
C PHE A 60 0.94 -6.93 -1.02
N GLU A 61 0.49 -7.83 -1.90
CA GLU A 61 1.30 -8.54 -2.87
C GLU A 61 0.86 -8.13 -4.28
N ALA A 62 1.82 -7.89 -5.16
CA ALA A 62 1.57 -7.67 -6.58
C ALA A 62 2.27 -8.74 -7.41
N ASP A 63 1.53 -9.43 -8.27
CA ASP A 63 2.08 -10.44 -9.18
C ASP A 63 2.15 -9.95 -10.64
N ASP A 64 1.56 -8.78 -10.92
CA ASP A 64 1.52 -8.13 -12.23
C ASP A 64 2.01 -6.66 -12.12
N PRO A 65 3.10 -6.29 -12.82
CA PRO A 65 3.58 -4.90 -12.87
C PRO A 65 2.54 -3.88 -13.35
N GLU A 66 1.63 -4.27 -14.26
CA GLU A 66 0.59 -3.36 -14.75
C GLU A 66 -0.48 -3.13 -13.68
N ALA A 67 -0.86 -4.18 -12.94
CA ALA A 67 -1.74 -4.08 -11.78
C ALA A 67 -1.15 -3.16 -10.69
N LEU A 68 0.16 -3.27 -10.44
CA LEU A 68 0.86 -2.38 -9.52
C LEU A 68 0.82 -0.92 -9.97
N ALA A 69 1.11 -0.64 -11.25
CA ALA A 69 1.06 0.71 -11.78
C ALA A 69 -0.34 1.34 -11.64
N ARG A 70 -1.39 0.56 -11.93
CA ARG A 70 -2.80 0.99 -11.74
C ARG A 70 -3.11 1.24 -10.28
N TYR A 71 -2.67 0.36 -9.37
CA TYR A 71 -2.85 0.53 -7.94
C TYR A 71 -2.21 1.85 -7.45
N GLN A 72 -0.96 2.11 -7.85
CA GLN A 72 -0.23 3.34 -7.50
C GLN A 72 -0.90 4.60 -8.07
N ALA A 73 -1.30 4.56 -9.34
CA ALA A 73 -2.01 5.66 -9.98
C ALA A 73 -3.34 5.95 -9.26
N TYR A 74 -4.09 4.92 -8.88
CA TYR A 74 -5.32 5.05 -8.12
C TYR A 74 -5.09 5.74 -6.77
N GLN A 75 -4.05 5.32 -6.02
CA GLN A 75 -3.71 5.97 -4.76
C GLN A 75 -3.48 7.48 -4.93
N LEU A 76 -2.73 7.86 -5.96
CA LEU A 76 -2.40 9.26 -6.23
C LEU A 76 -3.63 10.08 -6.65
N GLN A 77 -4.48 9.51 -7.50
CA GLN A 77 -5.68 10.19 -8.01
C GLN A 77 -6.73 10.41 -6.91
N HIS A 78 -6.89 9.43 -6.02
CA HIS A 78 -8.01 9.44 -5.07
C HIS A 78 -7.65 9.94 -3.68
N TYR A 79 -6.38 9.83 -3.25
CA TYR A 79 -6.04 10.06 -1.83
C TYR A 79 -4.87 11.02 -1.61
N ALA A 80 -4.04 11.32 -2.61
CA ALA A 80 -2.84 12.15 -2.40
C ALA A 80 -3.12 13.58 -1.92
N HIS A 81 -4.36 14.06 -2.03
CA HIS A 81 -4.80 15.32 -1.45
C HIS A 81 -4.93 15.27 0.08
N ALA A 82 -5.26 14.10 0.65
CA ALA A 82 -5.47 13.91 2.09
C ALA A 82 -4.27 13.25 2.79
N VAL A 83 -3.50 12.43 2.06
CA VAL A 83 -2.40 11.63 2.62
C VAL A 83 -1.11 11.72 1.80
N GLU A 84 0.01 11.50 2.48
CA GLU A 84 1.31 11.28 1.88
C GLU A 84 1.54 9.79 1.58
N ILE A 85 1.85 9.57 0.30
CA ILE A 85 2.08 8.34 -0.47
C ILE A 85 3.46 7.68 -0.36
N THR A 86 3.68 6.55 0.32
CA THR A 86 4.92 5.75 0.09
C THR A 86 4.61 4.27 -0.13
N ILE A 87 5.21 3.66 -1.16
CA ILE A 87 5.01 2.25 -1.52
C ILE A 87 6.39 1.64 -1.81
N GLU A 88 6.81 0.70 -0.99
CA GLU A 88 8.17 0.14 -1.01
C GLU A 88 8.12 -1.39 -1.12
N PRO A 89 8.96 -2.01 -1.96
CA PRO A 89 9.06 -3.47 -2.00
C PRO A 89 9.67 -4.00 -0.70
N LEU A 90 9.14 -5.11 -0.20
CA LEU A 90 9.69 -5.84 0.94
C LEU A 90 10.53 -7.01 0.46
N TYR A 91 11.70 -7.18 1.08
CA TYR A 91 12.61 -8.29 0.81
C TYR A 91 12.78 -9.14 2.06
N ASP A 92 12.75 -10.46 1.87
CA ASP A 92 13.25 -11.39 2.87
C ASP A 92 14.77 -11.22 2.96
N MET A 93 15.23 -10.59 4.05
CA MET A 93 16.64 -10.33 4.26
C MET A 93 17.45 -11.60 4.47
N ASP A 94 16.88 -12.65 5.07
CA ASP A 94 17.60 -13.90 5.29
C ASP A 94 17.89 -14.57 3.94
N SER A 95 16.89 -14.58 3.05
CA SER A 95 17.09 -15.06 1.69
C SER A 95 18.01 -14.14 0.88
N ALA A 96 17.85 -12.82 0.96
CA ALA A 96 18.62 -11.87 0.17
C ALA A 96 20.10 -11.80 0.56
N LEU A 97 20.42 -12.08 1.83
CA LEU A 97 21.77 -12.01 2.37
C LEU A 97 22.39 -13.40 2.60
N ALA A 98 21.74 -14.49 2.17
CA ALA A 98 22.19 -15.85 2.41
C ALA A 98 23.65 -16.08 1.97
N ASP A 99 24.02 -15.62 0.78
CA ASP A 99 25.37 -15.75 0.24
C ASP A 99 26.40 -14.91 1.03
N ALA A 100 26.03 -13.68 1.39
CA ALA A 100 26.88 -12.79 2.17
C ALA A 100 27.14 -13.34 3.57
N ILE A 101 26.09 -13.82 4.25
CA ILE A 101 26.20 -14.46 5.57
C ILE A 101 26.99 -15.76 5.48
N GLY A 102 26.80 -16.54 4.42
CA GLY A 102 27.56 -17.77 4.16
C GLY A 102 29.06 -17.51 4.02
N SER A 103 29.46 -16.38 3.45
CA SER A 103 30.87 -15.98 3.28
C SER A 103 31.58 -15.54 4.58
N TRP A 104 30.82 -15.30 5.66
CA TRP A 104 31.35 -14.91 6.97
C TRP A 104 31.54 -16.09 7.94
N ARG A 105 31.19 -17.31 7.51
CA ARG A 105 31.36 -18.55 8.28
C ARG A 105 32.55 -19.34 7.75
#